data_AF-A0A192C813-F1
#
_entry.id   AF-A0A192C813-F1
#
_cell.length_a   1.000
_cell.length_b   1.000
_cell.length_c   1.000
_cell.angle_alpha   90.00
_cell.angle_beta   90.00
_cell.angle_gamma   90.00
#
_symmetry.space_group_name_H-M   'P 1'
#
loop_
_entity.id
_entity.type
_entity.pdbx_description
1 polymer ?
#
loop_
_entity_poly.entity_id
_entity_poly.type
_entity_poly.pdbx_seq_one_letter_code
_entity_poly.pdbx_strand_id
1 'polypeptide(L)'
;MGTALISSFISGAIAIISIAISTYNQNRINKLNESLDVRRKHQYYIEPLIRSASDLQSRIYNILELGFIEEFYHNGNKRQQDYVINNTVFLFSQFFAWTEAARIDIQYLSLEKNKKMREFIRLQNNINSLIQTDVFGQYFMFFIGEQRAIAEKMLISTDTGFDCIGYGSFTKENCFINEPFFLDLNNEVINMTRDIGIYKERLIRIQHALIDLINFLDPGMIRFDGKKYGKI
;
A
#
# COMPACT_ATOMS: atom_id res chain seq x y z
N MET A 1 -36.00 63.16 -13.17
CA MET A 1 -35.38 61.90 -13.66
C MET A 1 -33.93 61.72 -13.17
N GLY A 2 -33.60 62.06 -11.91
CA GLY A 2 -32.20 62.07 -11.45
C GLY A 2 -31.80 60.96 -10.47
N THR A 3 -32.71 60.50 -9.63
CA THR A 3 -32.39 59.58 -8.52
C THR A 3 -32.43 58.10 -8.91
N ALA A 4 -33.35 57.72 -9.81
CA ALA A 4 -33.51 56.34 -10.28
C ALA A 4 -32.36 55.84 -11.17
N LEU A 5 -31.73 56.73 -11.94
CA LEU A 5 -30.54 56.41 -12.72
C LEU A 5 -29.31 56.23 -11.82
N ILE A 6 -29.12 57.13 -10.84
CA ILE A 6 -28.01 57.03 -9.89
C ILE A 6 -28.13 55.76 -9.04
N SER A 7 -29.34 55.41 -8.58
CA SER A 7 -29.55 54.18 -7.80
C SER A 7 -29.33 52.90 -8.63
N SER A 8 -29.66 52.89 -9.93
CA SER A 8 -29.42 51.73 -10.80
C SER A 8 -27.94 51.53 -11.11
N PHE A 9 -27.18 52.62 -11.28
CA PHE A 9 -25.73 52.58 -11.46
C PHE A 9 -25.01 52.06 -10.20
N ILE A 10 -25.39 52.55 -9.02
CA ILE A 10 -24.82 52.11 -7.74
C ILE A 10 -25.14 50.63 -7.51
N SER A 11 -26.39 50.21 -7.75
CA SER A 11 -26.82 48.83 -7.58
C SER A 11 -26.12 47.88 -8.56
N GLY A 12 -25.93 48.30 -9.82
CA GLY A 12 -25.18 47.57 -10.82
C GLY A 12 -23.70 47.40 -10.46
N ALA A 13 -23.06 48.45 -9.94
CA ALA A 13 -21.66 48.38 -9.48
C ALA A 13 -21.49 47.43 -8.29
N ILE A 14 -22.41 47.48 -7.32
CA ILE A 14 -22.41 46.57 -6.15
C ILE A 14 -22.60 45.12 -6.59
N ALA A 15 -23.49 44.85 -7.55
CA ALA A 15 -23.72 43.51 -8.08
C ALA A 15 -22.45 42.94 -8.76
N ILE A 16 -21.76 43.74 -9.58
CA ILE A 16 -20.53 43.31 -10.26
C ILE A 16 -19.41 43.00 -9.25
N ILE A 17 -19.22 43.86 -8.25
CA ILE A 17 -18.23 43.65 -7.18
C ILE A 17 -18.57 42.38 -6.39
N SER A 18 -19.84 42.16 -6.07
CA SER A 18 -20.30 40.97 -5.34
C SER A 18 -20.04 39.68 -6.13
N ILE A 19 -20.29 39.67 -7.44
CA ILE A 19 -20.02 38.53 -8.32
C ILE A 19 -18.50 38.26 -8.41
N ALA A 20 -17.67 39.30 -8.53
CA ALA A 20 -16.23 39.16 -8.60
C ALA A 20 -15.64 38.57 -7.30
N ILE A 21 -16.06 39.08 -6.14
CA ILE A 21 -15.64 38.57 -4.82
C ILE A 21 -16.11 37.13 -4.64
N SER A 22 -17.37 36.83 -4.99
CA SER A 22 -17.92 35.48 -4.91
C SER A 22 -17.11 34.50 -5.77
N THR A 23 -16.84 34.85 -7.03
CA THR A 23 -16.10 33.99 -7.97
C THR A 23 -14.66 33.76 -7.51
N TYR A 24 -13.98 34.81 -7.00
CA TYR A 24 -12.63 34.69 -6.46
C TYR A 24 -12.58 33.78 -5.22
N ASN A 25 -13.52 33.96 -4.28
CA ASN A 25 -13.62 33.14 -3.10
C ASN A 25 -14.00 31.69 -3.44
N GLN A 26 -14.92 31.48 -4.39
CA GLN A 26 -15.32 30.16 -4.89
C GLN A 26 -14.11 29.41 -5.46
N ASN A 27 -13.30 30.06 -6.29
CA ASN A 27 -12.08 29.47 -6.85
C ASN A 27 -11.04 29.13 -5.78
N ARG A 28 -10.90 29.98 -4.76
CA ARG A 28 -9.97 29.72 -3.64
C ARG A 28 -10.46 28.57 -2.77
N ILE A 29 -11.76 28.51 -2.48
CA ILE A 29 -12.40 27.42 -1.72
C ILE A 29 -12.32 26.12 -2.51
N ASN A 30 -12.57 26.13 -3.82
CA ASN A 30 -12.46 24.94 -4.67
C ASN A 30 -11.04 24.39 -4.69
N LYS A 31 -10.02 25.26 -4.86
CA LYS A 31 -8.61 24.84 -4.77
C LYS A 31 -8.24 24.29 -3.40
N LEU A 32 -8.78 24.88 -2.33
CA LEU A 32 -8.56 24.39 -0.96
C LEU A 32 -9.23 23.02 -0.76
N ASN A 33 -10.48 22.87 -1.18
CA ASN A 33 -11.22 21.60 -1.10
C ASN A 33 -10.54 20.50 -1.92
N GLU A 34 -10.12 20.81 -3.15
CA GLU A 34 -9.33 19.89 -3.99
C GLU A 34 -8.05 19.45 -3.26
N SER A 35 -7.32 20.37 -2.63
CA SER A 35 -6.12 20.03 -1.86
C SER A 35 -6.41 19.21 -0.59
N LEU A 36 -7.57 19.41 0.05
CA LEU A 36 -8.01 18.66 1.22
C LEU A 36 -8.47 17.26 0.84
N ASP A 37 -9.19 17.11 -0.26
CA ASP A 37 -9.66 15.82 -0.78
C ASP A 37 -8.47 14.97 -1.23
N VAL A 38 -7.49 15.57 -1.89
CA VAL A 38 -6.21 14.94 -2.22
C VAL A 38 -5.47 14.48 -0.96
N ARG A 39 -5.43 15.30 0.10
CA ARG A 39 -4.81 14.90 1.38
C ARG A 39 -5.57 13.78 2.09
N ARG A 40 -6.90 13.79 2.05
CA ARG A 40 -7.74 12.73 2.64
C ARG A 40 -7.55 11.41 1.91
N LYS A 41 -7.56 11.44 0.58
CA LYS A 41 -7.25 10.27 -0.26
C LYS A 41 -5.85 9.73 0.00
N HIS A 42 -4.87 10.62 0.16
CA HIS A 42 -3.53 10.20 0.53
C HIS A 42 -3.45 9.50 1.89
N GLN A 43 -4.14 10.03 2.92
CA GLN A 43 -4.18 9.36 4.22
C GLN A 43 -4.90 8.01 4.16
N TYR A 44 -5.90 7.87 3.29
CA TYR A 44 -6.67 6.65 3.13
C TYR A 44 -5.80 5.44 2.74
N TYR A 45 -4.79 5.61 1.88
CA TYR A 45 -3.92 4.49 1.47
C TYR A 45 -2.75 4.22 2.42
N ILE A 46 -2.35 5.22 3.21
CA ILE A 46 -1.21 5.07 4.14
C ILE A 46 -1.56 4.10 5.26
N GLU A 47 -2.74 4.19 5.86
CA GLU A 47 -3.10 3.33 6.97
C GLU A 47 -3.16 1.83 6.61
N PRO A 48 -3.84 1.41 5.52
CA PRO A 48 -3.79 0.03 5.03
C PRO A 48 -2.39 -0.42 4.61
N LEU A 49 -1.57 0.47 4.06
CA LEU A 49 -0.20 0.15 3.70
C LEU A 49 0.67 -0.15 4.93
N ILE A 50 0.60 0.65 6.00
CA ILE A 50 1.37 0.37 7.22
C ILE A 50 0.92 -0.96 7.82
N ARG A 51 -0.40 -1.23 7.84
CA ARG A 51 -0.94 -2.50 8.36
C ARG A 51 -0.44 -3.70 7.55
N SER A 52 -0.53 -3.65 6.22
CA SER A 52 -0.05 -4.75 5.38
C SER A 52 1.47 -4.94 5.47
N ALA A 53 2.25 -3.86 5.60
CA ALA A 53 3.69 -3.95 5.85
C ALA A 53 3.99 -4.62 7.20
N SER A 54 3.25 -4.25 8.26
CA SER A 54 3.36 -4.84 9.60
C SER A 54 3.03 -6.33 9.59
N ASP A 55 1.93 -6.73 8.95
CA ASP A 55 1.50 -8.12 8.87
C ASP A 55 2.51 -8.98 8.10
N LEU A 56 3.02 -8.47 6.97
CA LEU A 56 4.03 -9.16 6.17
C LEU A 56 5.36 -9.29 6.91
N GLN A 57 5.85 -8.20 7.53
CA GLN A 57 7.05 -8.22 8.36
C GLN A 57 6.94 -9.23 9.49
N SER A 58 5.79 -9.26 10.18
CA SER A 58 5.52 -10.20 11.26
C SER A 58 5.51 -11.64 10.76
N ARG A 59 4.93 -11.91 9.58
CA ARG A 59 4.98 -13.24 8.95
C ARG A 59 6.41 -13.66 8.66
N ILE A 60 7.22 -12.78 8.09
CA ILE A 60 8.64 -13.08 7.81
C ILE A 60 9.40 -13.37 9.10
N TYR A 61 9.22 -12.57 10.14
CA TYR A 61 9.82 -12.81 11.46
C TYR A 61 9.41 -14.17 12.03
N ASN A 62 8.13 -14.51 11.97
CA ASN A 62 7.64 -15.79 12.47
C ASN A 62 8.24 -16.98 11.70
N ILE A 63 8.41 -16.84 10.38
CA ILE A 63 9.05 -17.86 9.53
C ILE A 63 10.53 -18.05 9.90
N LEU A 64 11.27 -16.95 10.06
CA LEU A 64 12.72 -17.00 10.23
C LEU A 64 13.17 -17.26 11.67
N GLU A 65 12.47 -16.72 12.67
CA GLU A 65 12.91 -16.73 14.07
C GLU A 65 12.05 -17.60 14.98
N LEU A 66 10.75 -17.78 14.66
CA LEU A 66 9.81 -18.46 15.57
C LEU A 66 9.39 -19.87 15.12
N GLY A 67 10.05 -20.42 14.09
CA GLY A 67 9.78 -21.79 13.63
C GLY A 67 8.38 -21.99 13.05
N PHE A 68 7.75 -20.94 12.49
CA PHE A 68 6.36 -21.00 12.01
C PHE A 68 6.11 -22.12 10.98
N ILE A 69 7.06 -22.36 10.06
CA ILE A 69 6.94 -23.44 9.07
C ILE A 69 7.02 -24.81 9.76
N GLU A 70 7.97 -25.00 10.67
CA GLU A 70 8.15 -26.27 11.38
C GLU A 70 6.89 -26.64 12.18
N GLU A 71 6.39 -25.69 12.98
CA GLU A 71 5.24 -25.92 13.85
C GLU A 71 3.94 -26.15 13.07
N PHE A 72 3.65 -25.32 12.06
CA PHE A 72 2.31 -25.28 11.45
C PHE A 72 2.21 -25.97 10.09
N TYR A 73 3.33 -26.14 9.37
CA TYR A 73 3.33 -26.86 8.10
C TYR A 73 3.78 -28.31 8.27
N HIS A 74 4.97 -28.54 8.86
CA HIS A 74 5.51 -29.90 9.01
C HIS A 74 4.81 -30.70 10.11
N ASN A 75 4.61 -30.08 11.28
CA ASN A 75 3.98 -30.73 12.44
C ASN A 75 2.48 -30.44 12.58
N GLY A 76 1.93 -29.57 11.72
CA GLY A 76 0.54 -29.16 11.74
C GLY A 76 -0.42 -30.10 11.00
N ASN A 77 -1.71 -29.92 11.23
CA ASN A 77 -2.76 -30.58 10.45
C ASN A 77 -2.98 -29.89 9.09
N LYS A 78 -3.79 -30.52 8.21
CA LYS A 78 -4.07 -30.00 6.86
C LYS A 78 -4.56 -28.54 6.84
N ARG A 79 -5.42 -28.15 7.79
CA ARG A 79 -5.91 -26.76 7.91
C ARG A 79 -4.76 -25.79 8.20
N GLN A 80 -3.83 -26.18 9.07
CA GLN A 80 -2.66 -25.37 9.39
C GLN A 80 -1.69 -25.29 8.21
N GLN A 81 -1.44 -26.40 7.52
CA GLN A 81 -0.63 -26.44 6.29
C GLN A 81 -1.17 -25.49 5.23
N ASP A 82 -2.47 -25.57 4.93
CA ASP A 82 -3.12 -24.70 3.96
C ASP A 82 -3.07 -23.24 4.40
N TYR A 83 -3.20 -22.96 5.69
CA TYR A 83 -3.06 -21.61 6.24
C TYR A 83 -1.63 -21.07 6.06
N VAL A 84 -0.58 -21.87 6.32
CA VAL A 84 0.81 -21.44 6.11
C VAL A 84 1.01 -20.97 4.68
N ILE A 85 0.55 -21.74 3.69
CA ILE A 85 0.71 -21.38 2.28
C ILE A 85 -0.20 -20.20 1.92
N ASN A 86 -1.51 -20.36 2.06
CA ASN A 86 -2.49 -19.40 1.56
C ASN A 86 -2.38 -18.04 2.25
N ASN A 87 -2.16 -18.01 3.56
CA ASN A 87 -2.02 -16.74 4.27
C ASN A 87 -0.70 -16.04 3.93
N THR A 88 0.40 -16.78 3.75
CA THR A 88 1.68 -16.16 3.36
C THR A 88 1.60 -15.56 1.97
N VAL A 89 1.03 -16.29 0.99
CA VAL A 89 0.77 -15.74 -0.36
C VAL A 89 -0.11 -14.51 -0.26
N PHE A 90 -1.23 -14.59 0.48
CA PHE A 90 -2.12 -13.45 0.69
C PHE A 90 -1.42 -12.21 1.24
N LEU A 91 -0.54 -12.35 2.24
CA LEU A 91 0.14 -11.21 2.85
C LEU A 91 1.10 -10.51 1.87
N PHE A 92 1.84 -11.26 1.05
CA PHE A 92 2.63 -10.68 -0.02
C PHE A 92 1.75 -9.98 -1.05
N SER A 93 0.70 -10.64 -1.53
CA SER A 93 -0.23 -10.07 -2.51
C SER A 93 -0.95 -8.82 -1.99
N GLN A 94 -1.36 -8.82 -0.72
CA GLN A 94 -1.99 -7.68 -0.06
C GLN A 94 -1.03 -6.49 0.07
N PHE A 95 0.23 -6.74 0.44
CA PHE A 95 1.23 -5.69 0.49
C PHE A 95 1.49 -5.09 -0.91
N PHE A 96 1.56 -5.91 -1.96
CA PHE A 96 1.68 -5.42 -3.34
C PHE A 96 0.47 -4.58 -3.74
N ALA A 97 -0.75 -5.00 -3.38
CA ALA A 97 -1.99 -4.27 -3.63
C ALA A 97 -1.95 -2.87 -3.02
N TRP A 98 -1.65 -2.75 -1.72
CA TRP A 98 -1.62 -1.45 -1.06
C TRP A 98 -0.45 -0.57 -1.50
N THR A 99 0.68 -1.18 -1.86
CA THR A 99 1.80 -0.46 -2.47
C THR A 99 1.40 0.15 -3.81
N GLU A 100 0.67 -0.58 -4.64
CA GLU A 100 0.19 -0.12 -5.94
C GLU A 100 -0.92 0.94 -5.81
N ALA A 101 -1.88 0.75 -4.89
CA ALA A 101 -2.89 1.75 -4.60
C ALA A 101 -2.27 3.09 -4.14
N ALA A 102 -1.28 3.04 -3.24
CA ALA A 102 -0.53 4.22 -2.81
C ALA A 102 0.27 4.85 -3.98
N ARG A 103 0.87 4.03 -4.86
CA ARG A 103 1.59 4.52 -6.05
C ARG A 103 0.67 5.24 -7.02
N ILE A 104 -0.53 4.72 -7.27
CA ILE A 104 -1.53 5.32 -8.16
C ILE A 104 -1.95 6.68 -7.60
N ASP A 105 -2.23 6.77 -6.30
CA ASP A 105 -2.59 8.03 -5.64
C ASP A 105 -1.48 9.09 -5.71
N ILE A 106 -0.22 8.68 -5.49
CA ILE A 106 0.92 9.60 -5.45
C ILE A 106 1.27 10.21 -6.81
N GLN A 107 0.93 9.55 -7.92
CA GLN A 107 1.12 10.12 -9.27
C GLN A 107 0.33 11.42 -9.47
N TYR A 108 -0.72 11.67 -8.67
CA TYR A 108 -1.50 12.90 -8.70
C TYR A 108 -0.94 14.01 -7.80
N LEU A 109 0.13 13.75 -7.04
CA LEU A 109 0.76 14.70 -6.10
C LEU A 109 2.03 15.33 -6.69
N SER A 110 2.19 16.66 -6.54
CA SER A 110 3.41 17.35 -7.02
C SER A 110 4.65 16.92 -6.23
N LEU A 111 5.47 16.03 -6.79
CA LEU A 111 6.65 15.44 -6.13
C LEU A 111 7.80 16.44 -5.89
N GLU A 112 7.88 17.49 -6.70
CA GLU A 112 9.02 18.43 -6.71
C GLU A 112 9.22 19.13 -5.36
N LYS A 113 8.13 19.41 -4.63
CA LYS A 113 8.17 20.23 -3.40
C LYS A 113 8.17 19.43 -2.09
N ASN A 114 8.00 18.09 -2.12
CA ASN A 114 7.77 17.32 -0.90
C ASN A 114 8.86 16.27 -0.63
N LYS A 115 9.82 16.61 0.26
CA LYS A 115 10.89 15.69 0.72
C LYS A 115 10.34 14.40 1.33
N LYS A 116 9.26 14.48 2.12
CA LYS A 116 8.64 13.31 2.76
C LYS A 116 8.08 12.35 1.70
N MET A 117 7.48 12.89 0.64
CA MET A 117 6.96 12.05 -0.45
C MET A 117 8.07 11.33 -1.22
N ARG A 118 9.19 12.00 -1.49
CA ARG A 118 10.34 11.35 -2.14
C ARG A 118 10.92 10.22 -1.30
N GLU A 119 10.99 10.43 0.02
CA GLU A 119 11.49 9.40 0.94
C GLU A 119 10.54 8.20 1.01
N PHE A 120 9.23 8.44 1.02
CA PHE A 120 8.23 7.37 0.94
C PHE A 120 8.40 6.52 -0.33
N ILE A 121 8.50 7.16 -1.50
CA ILE A 121 8.71 6.47 -2.78
C ILE A 121 10.03 5.70 -2.77
N ARG A 122 11.09 6.28 -2.20
CA ARG A 122 12.40 5.63 -2.07
C ARG A 122 12.30 4.34 -1.25
N LEU A 123 11.57 4.36 -0.13
CA LEU A 123 11.38 3.19 0.73
C LEU A 123 10.57 2.08 0.02
N GLN A 124 9.48 2.43 -0.67
CA GLN A 124 8.72 1.47 -1.47
C GLN A 124 9.58 0.86 -2.59
N ASN A 125 10.32 1.70 -3.33
CA ASN A 125 11.21 1.23 -4.39
C ASN A 125 12.32 0.32 -3.85
N ASN A 126 12.83 0.59 -2.64
CA ASN A 126 13.81 -0.29 -2.01
C ASN A 126 13.24 -1.69 -1.79
N ILE A 127 12.03 -1.82 -1.24
CA ILE A 127 11.37 -3.12 -1.03
C ILE A 127 11.18 -3.85 -2.36
N ASN A 128 10.63 -3.16 -3.37
CA ASN A 128 10.43 -3.75 -4.70
C ASN A 128 11.75 -4.19 -5.34
N SER A 129 12.83 -3.43 -5.13
CA SER A 129 14.17 -3.74 -5.66
C SER A 129 14.75 -5.02 -5.04
N LEU A 130 14.53 -5.22 -3.74
CA LEU A 130 14.95 -6.42 -3.02
C LEU A 130 14.21 -7.67 -3.46
N ILE A 131 12.98 -7.52 -3.98
CA ILE A 131 12.19 -8.64 -4.51
C ILE A 131 12.61 -8.98 -5.94
N GLN A 132 12.95 -7.99 -6.78
CA GLN A 132 13.26 -8.25 -8.20
C GLN A 132 14.73 -8.57 -8.50
N THR A 133 15.66 -8.31 -7.56
CA THR A 133 17.10 -8.49 -7.80
C THR A 133 17.52 -9.96 -7.77
N ASP A 134 18.51 -10.33 -8.56
CA ASP A 134 19.17 -11.64 -8.61
C ASP A 134 20.33 -11.78 -7.62
N VAL A 135 20.70 -10.72 -6.89
CA VAL A 135 21.81 -10.71 -5.90
C VAL A 135 21.65 -11.81 -4.83
N PHE A 136 20.43 -12.23 -4.54
CA PHE A 136 20.12 -13.27 -3.56
C PHE A 136 19.77 -14.63 -4.21
N GLY A 137 20.06 -14.81 -5.50
CA GLY A 137 19.62 -15.95 -6.31
C GLY A 137 18.26 -15.71 -6.99
N GLN A 138 17.74 -16.74 -7.65
CA GLN A 138 16.51 -16.64 -8.45
C GLN A 138 15.24 -16.96 -7.66
N TYR A 139 15.37 -17.56 -6.47
CA TYR A 139 14.25 -17.88 -5.61
C TYR A 139 13.59 -16.61 -5.05
N PHE A 140 12.27 -16.62 -5.04
CA PHE A 140 11.38 -15.51 -4.68
C PHE A 140 11.66 -14.23 -5.48
N MET A 141 12.25 -14.35 -6.67
CA MET A 141 12.53 -13.20 -7.53
C MET A 141 11.30 -12.88 -8.38
N PHE A 142 10.65 -11.75 -8.09
CA PHE A 142 9.51 -11.26 -8.89
C PHE A 142 9.84 -9.90 -9.48
N PHE A 143 9.72 -9.76 -10.80
CA PHE A 143 9.91 -8.48 -11.47
C PHE A 143 8.80 -7.50 -11.09
N ILE A 144 9.09 -6.20 -11.20
CA ILE A 144 8.11 -5.15 -10.86
C ILE A 144 6.76 -5.30 -11.59
N GLY A 145 6.77 -5.79 -12.83
CA GLY A 145 5.55 -6.04 -13.60
C GLY A 145 4.70 -7.17 -13.02
N GLU A 146 5.34 -8.21 -12.49
CA GLU A 146 4.69 -9.38 -11.89
C GLU A 146 4.10 -9.02 -10.53
N GLN A 147 4.86 -8.27 -9.72
CA GLN A 147 4.39 -7.70 -8.46
C GLN A 147 3.12 -6.85 -8.68
N ARG A 148 3.10 -6.02 -9.74
CA ARG A 148 1.93 -5.22 -10.12
C ARG A 148 0.76 -6.06 -10.64
N ALA A 149 1.02 -7.07 -11.46
CA ALA A 149 -0.03 -7.96 -11.94
C ALA A 149 -0.73 -8.68 -10.77
N ILE A 150 0.02 -9.11 -9.76
CA ILE A 150 -0.54 -9.64 -8.50
C ILE A 150 -1.37 -8.55 -7.79
N ALA A 151 -0.82 -7.35 -7.65
CA ALA A 151 -1.50 -6.22 -7.00
C ALA A 151 -2.85 -5.89 -7.67
N GLU A 152 -2.88 -5.76 -9.00
CA GLU A 152 -4.07 -5.42 -9.77
C GLU A 152 -5.22 -6.41 -9.56
N LYS A 153 -4.90 -7.70 -9.40
CA LYS A 153 -5.88 -8.76 -9.14
C LYS A 153 -6.42 -8.73 -7.71
N MET A 154 -5.67 -8.17 -6.77
CA MET A 154 -6.10 -7.98 -5.38
C MET A 154 -6.93 -6.72 -5.18
N LEU A 155 -6.77 -5.72 -6.05
CA LEU A 155 -7.44 -4.43 -5.94
C LEU A 155 -8.88 -4.46 -6.46
N ILE A 156 -9.78 -3.79 -5.73
CA ILE A 156 -11.16 -3.54 -6.11
C ILE A 156 -11.33 -2.03 -6.30
N SER A 157 -11.90 -1.63 -7.44
CA SER A 157 -12.28 -0.23 -7.66
C SER A 157 -13.54 0.12 -6.86
N THR A 158 -13.52 1.27 -6.19
CA THR A 158 -14.64 1.83 -5.42
C THR A 158 -14.90 3.27 -5.87
N ASP A 159 -16.03 3.85 -5.48
CA ASP A 159 -16.36 5.26 -5.81
C ASP A 159 -15.32 6.26 -5.27
N THR A 160 -14.60 5.89 -4.22
CA THR A 160 -13.66 6.78 -3.52
C THR A 160 -12.19 6.50 -3.83
N GLY A 161 -11.88 5.41 -4.54
CA GLY A 161 -10.51 4.94 -4.76
C GLY A 161 -10.43 3.43 -4.89
N PHE A 162 -9.34 2.84 -4.40
CA PHE A 162 -9.14 1.39 -4.41
C PHE A 162 -9.31 0.78 -3.01
N ASP A 163 -9.85 -0.42 -2.95
CA ASP A 163 -9.79 -1.30 -1.78
C ASP A 163 -9.05 -2.58 -2.14
N CYS A 164 -8.71 -3.42 -1.16
CA CYS A 164 -8.08 -4.71 -1.36
C CYS A 164 -9.03 -5.83 -0.92
N ILE A 165 -9.08 -6.93 -1.67
CA ILE A 165 -9.82 -8.10 -1.23
C ILE A 165 -9.30 -8.60 0.13
N GLY A 166 -10.20 -9.01 1.01
CA GLY A 166 -9.86 -9.64 2.28
C GLY A 166 -9.47 -11.11 2.14
N TYR A 167 -8.81 -11.67 3.16
CA TYR A 167 -8.36 -13.08 3.17
C TYR A 167 -9.51 -14.07 2.92
N GLY A 168 -10.69 -13.83 3.48
CA GLY A 168 -11.85 -14.70 3.25
C GLY A 168 -12.32 -14.73 1.79
N SER A 169 -12.18 -13.62 1.05
CA SER A 169 -12.43 -13.59 -0.39
C SER A 169 -11.30 -14.24 -1.18
N PHE A 170 -10.05 -14.01 -0.75
CA PHE A 170 -8.85 -14.62 -1.35
C PHE A 170 -8.91 -16.16 -1.30
N THR A 171 -9.40 -16.74 -0.21
CA THR A 171 -9.50 -18.20 -0.03
C THR A 171 -10.72 -18.83 -0.71
N LYS A 172 -11.61 -18.06 -1.34
CA LYS A 172 -12.73 -18.67 -2.08
C LYS A 172 -12.16 -19.49 -3.23
N GLU A 173 -12.57 -20.75 -3.30
CA GLU A 173 -12.11 -21.70 -4.32
C GLU A 173 -12.24 -21.06 -5.71
N ASN A 174 -11.11 -21.00 -6.42
CA ASN A 174 -10.95 -20.51 -7.80
C ASN A 174 -10.65 -19.02 -8.03
N CYS A 175 -10.44 -18.18 -7.02
CA CYS A 175 -10.22 -16.75 -7.27
C CYS A 175 -8.94 -16.46 -8.11
N PHE A 176 -7.86 -17.22 -7.90
CA PHE A 176 -6.56 -17.01 -8.59
C PHE A 176 -5.88 -18.29 -9.06
N ILE A 177 -6.61 -19.42 -9.09
CA ILE A 177 -6.03 -20.74 -9.42
C ILE A 177 -5.45 -20.83 -10.85
N ASN A 178 -5.87 -19.93 -11.74
CA ASN A 178 -5.40 -19.87 -13.13
C ASN A 178 -4.56 -18.62 -13.42
N GLU A 179 -4.19 -17.85 -12.40
CA GLU A 179 -3.37 -16.64 -12.55
C GLU A 179 -1.89 -16.99 -12.39
N PRO A 180 -1.06 -16.90 -13.45
CA PRO A 180 0.31 -17.43 -13.45
C PRO A 180 1.16 -16.93 -12.29
N PHE A 181 1.15 -15.62 -12.04
CA PHE A 181 1.99 -15.03 -10.99
C PHE A 181 1.55 -15.41 -9.56
N PHE A 182 0.27 -15.76 -9.35
CA PHE A 182 -0.17 -16.31 -8.07
C PHE A 182 0.26 -17.77 -7.92
N LEU A 183 0.26 -18.55 -9.00
CA LEU A 183 0.80 -19.91 -9.01
C LEU A 183 2.30 -19.91 -8.71
N ASP A 184 3.06 -19.00 -9.33
CA ASP A 184 4.49 -18.85 -9.08
C ASP A 184 4.75 -18.43 -7.63
N LEU A 185 4.02 -17.43 -7.11
CA LEU A 185 4.15 -17.01 -5.70
C LEU A 185 3.78 -18.14 -4.74
N ASN A 186 2.75 -18.93 -5.05
CA ASN A 186 2.37 -20.10 -4.26
C ASN A 186 3.48 -21.16 -4.25
N ASN A 187 4.05 -21.47 -5.42
CA ASN A 187 5.15 -22.40 -5.56
C ASN A 187 6.38 -21.95 -4.77
N GLU A 188 6.69 -20.65 -4.78
CA GLU A 188 7.80 -20.11 -3.98
C GLU A 188 7.57 -20.28 -2.48
N VAL A 189 6.34 -20.07 -1.99
CA VAL A 189 6.01 -20.33 -0.58
C VAL A 189 6.06 -21.83 -0.25
N ILE A 190 5.63 -22.72 -1.16
CA ILE A 190 5.78 -24.17 -0.99
C ILE A 190 7.27 -24.58 -0.97
N ASN A 191 8.09 -24.02 -1.85
CA ASN A 191 9.51 -24.31 -1.89
C ASN A 191 10.22 -23.83 -0.62
N MET A 192 9.81 -22.68 -0.10
CA MET A 192 10.27 -22.15 1.19
C MET A 192 10.01 -23.11 2.36
N THR A 193 8.93 -23.92 2.33
CA THR A 193 8.70 -24.91 3.38
C THR A 193 9.66 -26.09 3.33
N ARG A 194 10.30 -26.33 2.18
CA ARG A 194 11.28 -27.41 1.99
C ARG A 194 12.70 -26.97 2.34
N ASP A 195 13.06 -25.76 1.96
CA ASP A 195 14.39 -25.20 2.22
C ASP A 195 14.32 -23.68 2.45
N ILE A 196 14.10 -23.27 3.70
CA ILE A 196 14.09 -21.86 4.10
C ILE A 196 15.48 -21.20 3.96
N GLY A 197 16.56 -21.99 3.95
CA GLY A 197 17.93 -21.49 3.93
C GLY A 197 18.22 -20.64 2.70
N ILE A 198 17.71 -21.08 1.54
CA ILE A 198 17.85 -20.38 0.24
C ILE A 198 17.14 -19.01 0.25
N TYR A 199 16.04 -18.87 0.98
CA TYR A 199 15.22 -17.65 1.02
C TYR A 199 15.69 -16.65 2.09
N LYS A 200 16.50 -17.10 3.05
CA LYS A 200 16.79 -16.39 4.29
C LYS A 200 17.31 -14.97 4.06
N GLU A 201 18.34 -14.79 3.24
CA GLU A 201 18.95 -13.47 3.02
C GLU A 201 17.96 -12.49 2.40
N ARG A 202 17.22 -12.90 1.33
CA ARG A 202 16.23 -12.03 0.69
C ARG A 202 15.13 -11.62 1.68
N LEU A 203 14.61 -12.58 2.46
CA LEU A 203 13.56 -12.32 3.43
C LEU A 203 14.02 -11.40 4.57
N ILE A 204 15.25 -11.55 5.08
CA ILE A 204 15.83 -10.63 6.07
C ILE A 204 15.87 -9.20 5.51
N ARG A 205 16.37 -9.02 4.28
CA ARG A 205 16.46 -7.69 3.67
C ARG A 205 15.07 -7.06 3.46
N ILE A 206 14.10 -7.85 3.01
CA ILE A 206 12.71 -7.40 2.87
C ILE A 206 12.13 -7.01 4.23
N GLN A 207 12.32 -7.83 5.26
CA GLN A 207 11.87 -7.56 6.63
C GLN A 207 12.43 -6.23 7.14
N HIS A 208 13.74 -6.00 6.95
CA HIS A 208 14.39 -4.76 7.36
C HIS A 208 13.80 -3.55 6.64
N ALA A 209 13.58 -3.67 5.32
CA ALA A 209 13.02 -2.59 4.51
C ALA A 209 11.54 -2.30 4.85
N LEU A 210 10.76 -3.33 5.21
CA LEU A 210 9.39 -3.16 5.71
C LEU A 210 9.38 -2.41 7.05
N ILE A 211 10.30 -2.73 7.97
CA ILE A 211 10.46 -1.99 9.23
C ILE A 211 10.82 -0.53 8.97
N ASP A 212 11.72 -0.25 8.03
CA ASP A 212 12.09 1.12 7.68
C ASP A 212 10.88 1.90 7.14
N LEU A 213 10.03 1.25 6.32
CA LEU A 213 8.77 1.83 5.85
C LEU A 213 7.80 2.10 7.01
N ILE A 214 7.61 1.15 7.92
CA ILE A 214 6.72 1.29 9.08
C ILE A 214 7.19 2.44 9.97
N ASN A 215 8.47 2.48 10.34
CA ASN A 215 9.05 3.52 11.18
C ASN A 215 8.94 4.91 10.54
N PHE A 216 9.04 4.99 9.21
CA PHE A 216 8.86 6.24 8.49
C PHE A 216 7.40 6.73 8.51
N LEU A 217 6.44 5.81 8.40
CA LEU A 217 5.01 6.11 8.34
C LEU A 217 4.35 6.28 9.72
N ASP A 218 4.85 5.57 10.73
CA ASP A 218 4.41 5.62 12.13
C ASP A 218 5.59 5.78 13.12
N PRO A 219 6.32 6.92 13.10
CA PRO A 219 7.54 7.08 13.92
C PRO A 219 7.31 6.97 15.44
N GLY A 220 6.08 7.26 15.90
CA GLY A 220 5.71 7.17 17.30
C GLY A 220 5.22 5.80 17.73
N MET A 221 5.15 4.82 16.81
CA MET A 221 4.59 3.48 17.07
C MET A 221 3.21 3.56 17.74
N ILE A 222 2.40 4.56 17.34
CA ILE A 222 1.08 4.80 17.94
C ILE A 222 0.12 3.69 17.52
N ARG A 223 0.32 3.14 16.32
CA ARG A 223 -0.55 2.12 15.73
C ARG A 223 -0.14 0.71 16.11
N PHE A 224 1.12 0.51 16.52
CA PHE A 224 1.68 -0.81 16.78
C PHE A 224 2.55 -0.80 18.04
N ASP A 225 2.30 -1.69 19.00
CA ASP A 225 3.11 -1.81 20.21
C ASP A 225 4.54 -2.29 19.86
N GLY A 226 5.54 -1.41 20.07
CA GLY A 226 6.87 -1.46 19.48
C GLY A 226 7.74 -2.70 19.79
N LYS A 227 7.29 -3.60 20.69
CA LYS A 227 8.06 -4.78 21.11
C LYS A 227 8.25 -5.86 20.04
N LYS A 228 7.43 -5.88 18.99
CA LYS A 228 7.46 -6.93 17.94
C LYS A 228 8.14 -6.50 16.62
N TYR A 229 8.69 -5.29 16.55
CA TYR A 229 9.16 -4.66 15.29
C TYR A 229 10.68 -4.50 15.23
N GLY A 230 11.41 -5.52 15.70
CA GLY A 230 12.88 -5.55 15.62
C GLY A 230 13.37 -6.06 14.26
N LYS A 231 14.43 -5.47 13.73
CA LYS A 231 15.23 -6.07 12.65
C LYS A 231 15.93 -7.31 13.20
N ILE A 232 15.85 -8.41 12.46
CA ILE A 232 16.51 -9.69 12.77
C ILE A 232 17.92 -9.76 12.19
#